data_AF-A0A2M7CKZ0-F1
#
_entry.id   AF-A0A2M7CKZ0-F1
#
_cell.length_a   1.000
_cell.length_b   1.000
_cell.length_c   1.000
_cell.angle_alpha   90.00
_cell.angle_beta   90.00
_cell.angle_gamma   90.00
#
_symmetry.space_group_name_H-M   'P 1'
#
loop_
_entity.id
_entity.type
_entity.pdbx_description
1 polymer ?
#
loop_
_entity_poly.entity_id
_entity_poly.type
_entity_poly.pdbx_seq_one_letter_code
_entity_poly.pdbx_strand_id
1 'polypeptide(L)' 'RVGAARPGLSDAVAESLSALGLPVQIPPEMSRAEIVRAMRMDKKKNAQAIRFALPAEIGRVELVDITDLESVLE' A
#
# COMPACT_ATOMS: atom_id res chain seq x y z
N ARG A 1 5.00 -1.00 10.10
CA ARG A 1 4.77 0.47 9.87
C ARG A 1 5.96 1.17 9.20
N VAL A 2 5.76 1.95 8.11
CA VAL A 2 6.86 2.59 7.31
C VAL A 2 7.11 4.08 7.61
N GLY A 3 6.17 4.79 8.26
CA GLY A 3 6.39 6.19 8.70
C GLY A 3 6.53 7.25 7.59
N ALA A 4 6.20 6.91 6.34
CA ALA A 4 6.43 7.77 5.17
C ALA A 4 5.39 8.89 4.96
N ALA A 5 4.18 8.74 5.51
CA ALA A 5 3.07 9.66 5.28
C ALA A 5 2.93 10.70 6.40
N ARG A 6 2.56 11.94 6.06
CA ARG A 6 2.13 12.93 7.05
C ARG A 6 0.92 12.41 7.86
N PRO A 7 0.81 12.74 9.15
CA PRO A 7 -0.37 12.43 9.94
C PRO A 7 -1.66 12.95 9.27
N GLY A 8 -2.71 12.13 9.24
CA GLY A 8 -4.00 12.47 8.64
C GLY A 8 -4.06 12.38 7.11
N LEU A 9 -2.94 12.09 6.42
CA LEU A 9 -2.94 11.92 4.96
C LEU A 9 -3.79 10.73 4.51
N SER A 10 -3.75 9.61 5.26
CA SER A 10 -4.57 8.44 5.00
C SER A 10 -6.06 8.77 5.01
N ASP A 11 -6.47 9.59 5.97
CA ASP A 11 -7.87 9.92 6.21
C ASP A 11 -8.37 10.87 5.10
N ALA A 12 -7.57 11.88 4.75
CA ALA A 12 -7.88 12.79 3.65
C ALA A 12 -8.02 12.05 2.30
N VAL A 13 -7.16 11.06 2.05
CA VAL A 13 -7.24 10.22 0.84
C VAL A 13 -8.50 9.34 0.88
N ALA A 14 -8.79 8.71 2.03
CA ALA A 14 -9.97 7.87 2.21
C ALA A 14 -11.27 8.68 2.03
N GLU A 15 -11.38 9.85 2.64
CA GLU A 15 -12.54 10.73 2.48
C GLU A 15 -12.74 11.13 1.02
N SER A 16 -11.67 11.51 0.33
CA SER A 16 -11.72 11.89 -1.09
C SER A 16 -12.19 10.74 -1.98
N LEU A 17 -11.66 9.53 -1.77
CA LEU A 17 -12.07 8.34 -2.52
C LEU A 17 -13.52 7.95 -2.21
N SER A 18 -13.92 8.02 -0.94
CA SER A 18 -15.28 7.71 -0.52
C SER A 18 -16.30 8.70 -1.10
N ALA A 19 -15.97 10.00 -1.16
CA ALA A 19 -16.81 11.02 -1.79
C ALA A 19 -17.02 10.78 -3.30
N LEU A 20 -16.07 10.11 -3.95
CA LEU A 20 -16.17 9.68 -5.36
C LEU A 20 -16.85 8.31 -5.52
N GLY A 21 -17.32 7.69 -4.43
CA GLY A 21 -17.95 6.38 -4.45
C GLY A 21 -16.98 5.21 -4.65
N LEU A 22 -15.67 5.43 -4.43
CA LEU A 22 -14.65 4.39 -4.55
C LEU A 22 -14.47 3.62 -3.24
N PRO A 23 -14.18 2.31 -3.31
CA PRO A 23 -13.95 1.50 -2.11
C PRO A 23 -12.63 1.89 -1.45
N VAL A 24 -12.68 2.12 -0.13
CA VAL A 24 -11.52 2.46 0.71
C VAL A 24 -11.10 1.34 1.66
N GLN A 25 -11.83 0.22 1.65
CA GLN A 25 -11.55 -0.99 2.40
C GLN A 25 -11.47 -2.18 1.45
N ILE A 26 -10.69 -3.19 1.85
CA ILE A 26 -10.62 -4.45 1.11
C ILE A 26 -11.99 -5.14 1.22
N PRO A 27 -12.62 -5.53 0.09
CA PRO A 27 -13.88 -6.25 0.11
C PRO A 27 -13.77 -7.56 0.91
N PRO A 28 -14.79 -7.94 1.70
CA PRO A 28 -14.73 -9.11 2.58
C PRO A 28 -14.59 -10.44 1.81
N GLU A 29 -14.95 -10.46 0.53
CA GLU A 29 -14.81 -11.63 -0.34
C GLU A 29 -13.35 -11.88 -0.77
N MET A 30 -12.45 -10.92 -0.53
CA MET A 30 -11.06 -11.00 -0.97
C MET A 30 -10.14 -11.41 0.19
N SER A 31 -9.41 -12.52 0.01
CA SER A 31 -8.46 -12.99 1.02
C SER A 31 -7.22 -12.09 1.09
N ARG A 32 -6.91 -11.59 2.29
CA ARG A 32 -5.66 -10.86 2.56
C ARG A 32 -4.42 -11.65 2.13
N ALA A 33 -4.43 -12.97 2.32
CA ALA A 33 -3.32 -13.84 1.96
C ALA A 33 -3.14 -13.92 0.42
N GLU A 34 -4.23 -13.91 -0.34
CA GLU A 34 -4.19 -13.91 -1.80
C GLU A 34 -3.69 -12.57 -2.34
N ILE A 35 -4.09 -11.45 -1.73
CA ILE A 35 -3.56 -10.12 -2.07
C ILE A 35 -2.05 -10.08 -1.86
N VAL A 36 -1.57 -10.48 -0.68
CA VAL A 36 -0.12 -10.53 -0.38
C VAL A 36 0.61 -11.46 -1.35
N ARG A 37 0.03 -12.61 -1.68
CA ARG A 37 0.61 -13.53 -2.67
C ARG A 37 0.69 -12.90 -4.06
N ALA A 38 -0.37 -12.22 -4.51
CA ALA A 38 -0.39 -11.53 -5.80
C ALA A 38 0.68 -10.43 -5.86
N MET A 39 0.85 -9.66 -4.77
CA MET A 39 1.91 -8.64 -4.66
C MET A 39 3.33 -9.23 -4.75
N ARG A 40 3.54 -10.46 -4.23
CA ARG A 40 4.82 -11.18 -4.37
C ARG A 40 5.07 -11.65 -5.81
N MET A 41 4.01 -11.95 -6.58
CA MET A 41 4.11 -12.47 -7.95
C MET A 41 4.41 -11.40 -9.01
N ASP A 42 4.10 -10.13 -8.74
CA ASP A 42 4.35 -8.99 -9.65
C ASP A 42 5.86 -8.74 -9.90
N LYS A 43 6.74 -9.39 -9.12
CA LYS A 43 8.19 -9.32 -9.30
C LYS A 43 8.73 -10.57 -9.95
N LYS A 44 8.92 -10.50 -11.27
CA LYS A 44 9.76 -11.45 -12.05
C LYS A 44 11.10 -11.70 -11.32
N LYS A 45 11.18 -12.85 -10.62
CA LYS A 45 12.33 -13.71 -10.28
C LYS A 45 13.67 -13.15 -9.76
N ASN A 46 13.96 -11.83 -9.71
CA ASN A 46 15.34 -11.36 -9.46
C ASN A 46 15.52 -10.15 -8.51
N ALA A 47 14.48 -9.62 -7.87
CA ALA A 47 14.64 -8.46 -6.97
C ALA A 47 14.33 -8.84 -5.52
N GLN A 48 15.36 -8.88 -4.67
CA GLN A 48 15.30 -9.14 -3.21
C GLN A 48 14.45 -8.12 -2.41
N ALA A 49 13.90 -7.08 -3.04
CA ALA A 49 13.08 -6.05 -2.39
C ALA A 49 11.84 -5.71 -3.23
N ILE A 50 10.70 -5.49 -2.56
CA ILE A 50 9.45 -4.98 -3.15
C ILE A 50 9.47 -3.44 -3.18
N ARG A 51 9.32 -2.81 -4.34
CA ARG A 51 9.38 -1.35 -4.47
C ARG A 51 7.97 -0.80 -4.44
N PHE A 52 7.64 -0.07 -3.40
CA PHE A 52 6.33 0.55 -3.20
C PHE A 52 6.40 2.04 -3.50
N ALA A 53 5.40 2.54 -4.21
CA ALA A 53 5.14 3.96 -4.35
C ALA A 53 4.23 4.38 -3.19
N LEU A 54 4.80 4.97 -2.14
CA LEU A 54 4.07 5.42 -0.97
C LEU A 54 3.85 6.94 -1.03
N PRO A 55 2.61 7.42 -0.84
CA PRO A 55 2.34 8.85 -0.79
C PRO A 55 2.93 9.45 0.50
N ALA A 56 3.79 10.46 0.36
CA ALA A 56 4.34 11.20 1.50
C ALA A 56 3.47 12.43 1.85
N GLU A 57 2.94 13.08 0.81
CA GLU A 57 1.95 14.17 0.88
C GLU A 57 1.16 14.21 -0.45
N ILE A 58 0.07 14.98 -0.49
CA ILE A 58 -0.69 15.17 -1.74
C ILE A 58 0.24 15.79 -2.80
N GLY A 59 0.41 15.10 -3.93
CA GLY A 59 1.30 15.52 -5.00
C GLY A 59 2.76 15.05 -4.89
N ARG A 60 3.15 14.33 -3.82
CA ARG A 60 4.50 13.78 -3.65
C ARG A 60 4.48 12.30 -3.25
N VAL A 61 5.20 11.50 -4.02
CA VAL A 61 5.31 10.05 -3.83
C VAL A 61 6.76 9.69 -3.61
N GLU A 62 7.02 8.82 -2.64
CA GLU A 62 8.35 8.25 -2.38
C GLU A 62 8.38 6.78 -2.76
N LEU A 63 9.45 6.36 -3.41
CA LEU A 63 9.69 4.95 -3.71
C LEU A 63 10.44 4.33 -2.54
N VAL A 64 9.80 3.36 -1.89
CA VAL A 64 10.38 2.64 -0.74
C VAL A 64 10.60 1.20 -1.12
N ASP A 65 11.85 0.73 -0.97
CA ASP A 65 12.22 -0.66 -1.17
C ASP A 65 12.01 -1.42 0.16
N ILE A 66 11.01 -2.30 0.18
CA ILE A 66 10.62 -3.15 1.31
C ILE A 66 11.15 -4.56 1.07
N THR A 67 12.14 -4.99 1.84
CA THR A 67 12.74 -6.33 1.74
C THR A 67 11.90 -7.40 2.43
N ASP A 68 11.14 -7.03 3.46
CA ASP A 68 10.21 -7.90 4.16
C ASP A 68 8.84 -7.23 4.29
N LEU A 69 7.85 -7.80 3.59
CA LEU A 69 6.49 -7.27 3.56
C LEU A 69 5.72 -7.60 4.85
N GLU A 70 6.06 -8.68 5.55
CA GLU A 70 5.30 -9.14 6.72
C GLU A 70 5.53 -8.22 7.92
N SER A 71 6.78 -7.82 8.20
CA SER A 71 7.10 -6.84 9.25
C SER A 71 6.49 -5.45 9.04
N VAL A 72 6.01 -5.14 7.83
CA VAL A 72 5.34 -3.86 7.54
C VAL A 72 3.85 -3.91 7.82
N LEU A 73 3.24 -5.10 7.69
CA LEU A 73 1.80 -5.35 7.82
C LEU A 73 1.36 -5.62 9.27
N GLU A 74 2.28 -5.96 10.17
CA GLU A 74 2.08 -5.97 11.63
C GLU A 74 2.06 -4.55 12.24
#